data_AF-A0A9E4BWV7-F1
#
_entry.id   AF-A0A9E4BWV7-F1
#
_cell.length_a   1.000
_cell.length_b   1.000
_cell.length_c   1.000
_cell.angle_alpha   90.00
_cell.angle_beta   90.00
_cell.angle_gamma   90.00
#
_symmetry.space_group_name_H-M   'P 1'
#
loop_
_entity.id
_entity.type
_entity.pdbx_description
1 polymer ?
#
loop_
_entity_poly.entity_id
_entity_poly.type
_entity_poly.pdbx_seq_one_letter_code
_entity_poly.pdbx_strand_id
1 'polypeptide(L)'
;MLRLALLSLLIPNLSWGLTIYRVGGYELPQPELADNSDVEFVQLSWEDFATGAEGVMVGLEVGDEGRLAPVFIPSDENMAISSFARGGGPGSWKYNFLTKGEEIDLIADGDATTFLDPAVLVARSESSLVYLDLGGRFLVNQVVVYPRPNHPDRLIEDYTLYWLPKGTIRPRGKNVIARGTDNRNPRLEINFVPRLLDQIQLNIHKKEGWEIAELEVYGEGYVSSALYTSGAFDLGQPSSLGEIRWSGLQDTGAKLILRTRSGHTVDPNRYWRFTGRGEEKTFRNAQGVPLTAVDYNNLKGNKAEITTDLDNWSSWSGPYDWADSLGTPLTSPGPRQFIQMQLDFAPSGLEGAAIDFIEFRVTQPPVAGRVLGEIWPIEVKPGEETAFVYAMRPDFAGGESGFDRLVLETSGQFTGVDSVRVNEELQDWQLAEPLADQRLVLEVARMDRSKTGRVVEIFFKGRVFRFGTVFAAQVFDSQRPLEVGQLVEDGDATFRLDSNQRSVGIELGREIVSELVLSSRVFTPNGDQINDQVHIEYILLELAGTGEVEVGIFDLAGRRVRQLYRGADTSGQYARTWDGREDGGSVVAPGLYLYRVQVDTDEGQTERSGLVAVVY
;
A
#
# COMPACT_ATOMS: atom_id res chain seq x y z
N MET A 1 -32.15 -0.74 -24.16
CA MET A 1 -33.33 -1.09 -23.34
C MET A 1 -33.34 -2.61 -23.15
N LEU A 2 -33.42 -3.04 -21.89
CA LEU A 2 -33.57 -4.42 -21.39
C LEU A 2 -32.46 -5.44 -21.72
N ARG A 3 -31.43 -5.46 -20.86
CA ARG A 3 -30.79 -6.67 -20.27
C ARG A 3 -29.95 -6.22 -19.06
N LEU A 4 -30.63 -5.77 -18.02
CA LEU A 4 -30.06 -5.44 -16.70
C LEU A 4 -31.23 -5.46 -15.71
N ALA A 5 -31.68 -6.68 -15.39
CA ALA A 5 -32.68 -6.94 -14.37
C ALA A 5 -32.67 -8.46 -14.10
N LEU A 6 -31.85 -8.89 -13.15
CA LEU A 6 -32.17 -9.87 -12.10
C LEU A 6 -30.86 -10.28 -11.39
N LEU A 7 -30.42 -9.44 -10.47
CA LEU A 7 -29.61 -9.86 -9.32
C LEU A 7 -30.04 -8.96 -8.15
N SER A 8 -31.34 -9.02 -7.85
CA SER A 8 -31.96 -8.33 -6.72
C SER A 8 -33.10 -9.22 -6.25
N LEU A 9 -32.76 -10.28 -5.52
CA LEU A 9 -33.60 -11.03 -4.57
C LEU A 9 -32.83 -12.27 -4.09
N LEU A 10 -31.71 -12.03 -3.43
CA LEU A 10 -31.36 -12.80 -2.24
C LEU A 10 -31.13 -11.73 -1.18
N ILE A 11 -32.03 -11.65 -0.21
CA ILE A 11 -31.67 -11.08 1.09
C ILE A 11 -30.51 -11.98 1.53
N PRO A 12 -29.26 -11.50 1.66
CA PRO A 12 -28.28 -12.32 2.35
C PRO A 12 -28.89 -12.51 3.74
N ASN A 13 -29.15 -13.76 4.12
CA ASN A 13 -29.17 -14.08 5.54
C ASN A 13 -27.94 -13.38 6.10
N LEU A 14 -28.11 -12.48 7.09
CA LEU A 14 -26.98 -11.83 7.74
C LEU A 14 -26.00 -12.93 8.15
N SER A 15 -24.95 -13.15 7.35
CA SER A 15 -23.86 -14.03 7.71
C SER A 15 -23.14 -13.26 8.80
N TRP A 16 -23.41 -13.63 10.05
CA TRP A 16 -22.53 -13.26 11.13
C TRP A 16 -21.24 -14.04 10.88
N GLY A 17 -20.20 -13.37 10.38
CA GLY A 17 -19.01 -14.12 9.97
C GLY A 17 -17.91 -13.29 9.34
N LEU A 18 -16.81 -14.00 9.11
CA LEU A 18 -15.66 -13.53 8.36
C LEU A 18 -15.96 -13.72 6.86
N THR A 19 -15.80 -12.67 6.06
CA THR A 19 -15.81 -12.79 4.61
C THR A 19 -14.39 -12.57 4.08
N ILE A 20 -13.91 -13.51 3.26
CA ILE A 20 -12.65 -13.40 2.53
C ILE A 20 -12.99 -13.05 1.09
N TYR A 21 -12.57 -11.86 0.66
CA TYR A 21 -12.67 -11.45 -0.74
C TYR A 21 -11.35 -11.75 -1.44
N ARG A 22 -11.40 -12.42 -2.60
CA ARG A 22 -10.26 -12.59 -3.51
C ARG A 22 -10.57 -11.93 -4.84
N VAL A 23 -9.70 -11.02 -5.29
CA VAL A 23 -9.72 -10.46 -6.66
C VAL A 23 -8.62 -11.15 -7.47
N GLY A 24 -8.96 -11.77 -8.60
CA GLY A 24 -8.02 -12.55 -9.41
C GLY A 24 -7.79 -13.99 -8.91
N GLY A 25 -6.92 -14.75 -9.59
CA GLY A 25 -6.51 -16.09 -9.15
C GLY A 25 -7.63 -17.15 -9.20
N TYR A 26 -8.50 -17.11 -10.20
CA TYR A 26 -9.68 -17.99 -10.32
C TYR A 26 -9.34 -19.47 -10.49
N GLU A 27 -8.15 -19.77 -11.03
CA GLU A 27 -7.64 -21.12 -11.19
C GLU A 27 -6.95 -21.65 -9.92
N LEU A 28 -6.81 -20.81 -8.89
CA LEU A 28 -6.18 -21.19 -7.62
C LEU A 28 -7.22 -21.71 -6.62
N PRO A 29 -6.84 -22.69 -5.77
CA PRO A 29 -7.74 -23.18 -4.73
C PRO A 29 -8.15 -22.06 -3.76
N GLN A 30 -9.35 -22.18 -3.20
CA GLN A 30 -9.79 -21.30 -2.12
C GLN A 30 -8.86 -21.43 -0.89
N PRO A 31 -8.77 -20.39 -0.04
CA PRO A 31 -8.00 -20.48 1.20
C PRO A 31 -8.55 -21.57 2.11
N GLU A 32 -7.68 -22.30 2.83
CA GLU A 32 -8.12 -23.36 3.76
C GLU A 32 -9.12 -22.86 4.81
N LEU A 33 -9.00 -21.60 5.23
CA LEU A 33 -9.93 -20.98 6.18
C LEU A 33 -11.37 -20.91 5.65
N ALA A 34 -11.57 -20.90 4.33
CA ALA A 34 -12.88 -20.92 3.69
C ALA A 34 -13.59 -22.28 3.78
N ASP A 35 -12.90 -23.35 4.21
CA ASP A 35 -13.55 -24.63 4.47
C ASP A 35 -14.38 -24.60 5.79
N ASN A 36 -14.24 -23.55 6.59
CA ASN A 36 -15.04 -23.33 7.78
C ASN A 36 -16.43 -22.76 7.42
N SER A 37 -17.49 -23.32 8.01
CA SER A 37 -18.88 -22.89 7.75
C SER A 37 -19.21 -21.44 8.14
N ASP A 38 -18.41 -20.85 9.05
CA ASP A 38 -18.60 -19.48 9.53
C ASP A 38 -17.79 -18.46 8.69
N VAL A 39 -17.17 -18.92 7.61
CA VAL A 39 -16.36 -18.12 6.69
C VAL A 39 -16.99 -18.13 5.31
N GLU A 40 -17.28 -16.94 4.80
CA GLU A 40 -17.74 -16.75 3.43
C GLU A 40 -16.54 -16.43 2.53
N PHE A 41 -16.43 -17.10 1.39
CA PHE A 41 -15.41 -16.80 0.38
C PHE A 41 -16.05 -16.21 -0.87
N VAL A 42 -15.61 -15.02 -1.25
CA VAL A 42 -16.11 -14.29 -2.42
C VAL A 42 -14.98 -14.13 -3.43
N GLN A 43 -15.09 -14.85 -4.54
CA GLN A 43 -14.19 -14.74 -5.69
C GLN A 43 -14.69 -13.63 -6.63
N LEU A 44 -13.83 -12.69 -6.99
CA LEU A 44 -14.13 -11.53 -7.83
C LEU A 44 -13.15 -11.45 -8.99
N SER A 45 -13.63 -10.88 -10.10
CA SER A 45 -12.76 -10.56 -11.22
C SER A 45 -12.09 -9.20 -11.15
N TRP A 46 -10.95 -9.04 -11.83
CA TRP A 46 -10.28 -7.74 -11.96
C TRP A 46 -11.21 -6.71 -12.59
N GLU A 47 -12.01 -7.11 -13.58
CA GLU A 47 -12.97 -6.29 -14.28
C GLU A 47 -14.17 -5.94 -13.41
N ASP A 48 -14.74 -6.92 -12.68
CA ASP A 48 -15.86 -6.68 -11.77
C ASP A 48 -15.45 -5.74 -10.65
N PHE A 49 -14.24 -5.92 -10.10
CA PHE A 49 -13.71 -5.06 -9.05
C PHE A 49 -13.33 -3.66 -9.57
N ALA A 50 -13.01 -3.53 -10.86
CA ALA A 50 -12.81 -2.24 -11.53
C ALA A 50 -14.12 -1.55 -11.93
N THR A 51 -15.29 -2.16 -11.71
CA THR A 51 -16.56 -1.54 -12.11
C THR A 51 -16.97 -0.44 -11.13
N GLY A 52 -17.19 0.78 -11.62
CA GLY A 52 -17.72 1.90 -10.82
C GLY A 52 -17.07 3.23 -11.13
N ALA A 53 -17.40 4.26 -10.34
CA ALA A 53 -16.75 5.56 -10.44
C ALA A 53 -15.25 5.42 -10.14
N GLU A 54 -14.42 6.07 -10.97
CA GLU A 54 -12.94 6.02 -10.94
C GLU A 54 -12.28 4.68 -11.24
N GLY A 55 -13.07 3.63 -11.45
CA GLY A 55 -12.56 2.33 -11.88
C GLY A 55 -11.89 2.43 -13.25
N VAL A 56 -10.62 2.06 -13.33
CA VAL A 56 -9.83 2.17 -14.56
C VAL A 56 -8.75 1.10 -14.64
N MET A 57 -8.55 0.59 -15.85
CA MET A 57 -7.45 -0.28 -16.24
C MET A 57 -6.73 0.36 -17.43
N VAL A 58 -5.48 0.79 -17.24
CA VAL A 58 -4.69 1.46 -18.28
C VAL A 58 -3.39 0.72 -18.49
N GLY A 59 -3.12 0.28 -19.72
CA GLY A 59 -1.89 -0.44 -20.06
C GLY A 59 -1.79 -1.83 -19.41
N LEU A 60 -2.92 -2.41 -19.02
CA LEU A 60 -3.01 -3.70 -18.37
C LEU A 60 -3.71 -4.71 -19.26
N GLU A 61 -3.36 -5.96 -19.06
CA GLU A 61 -4.06 -7.13 -19.60
C GLU A 61 -4.30 -8.14 -18.47
N VAL A 62 -5.36 -8.93 -18.63
CA VAL A 62 -5.64 -10.09 -17.78
C VAL A 62 -5.34 -11.32 -18.63
N GLY A 63 -4.26 -12.03 -18.30
CA GLY A 63 -3.85 -13.22 -19.03
C GLY A 63 -4.79 -14.41 -18.84
N ASP A 64 -4.59 -15.48 -19.60
CA ASP A 64 -5.45 -16.69 -19.57
C ASP A 64 -5.53 -17.34 -18.17
N GLU A 65 -4.50 -17.20 -17.35
CA GLU A 65 -4.47 -17.69 -15.95
C GLU A 65 -5.14 -16.72 -14.95
N GLY A 66 -5.77 -15.64 -15.43
CA GLY A 66 -6.42 -14.62 -14.60
C GLY A 66 -5.47 -13.64 -13.90
N ARG A 67 -4.19 -13.66 -14.29
CA ARG A 67 -3.14 -12.77 -13.77
C ARG A 67 -3.24 -11.39 -14.40
N LEU A 68 -3.21 -10.35 -13.57
CA LEU A 68 -3.16 -8.96 -14.00
C LEU A 68 -1.71 -8.54 -14.22
N ALA A 69 -1.38 -8.08 -15.42
CA ALA A 69 -0.03 -7.64 -15.78
C ALA A 69 -0.05 -6.42 -16.71
N PRO A 70 1.03 -5.62 -16.76
CA PRO A 70 1.24 -4.65 -17.82
C PRO A 70 1.29 -5.33 -19.18
N VAL A 71 0.74 -4.70 -20.20
CA VAL A 71 0.79 -5.22 -21.58
C VAL A 71 2.25 -5.41 -22.01
N PHE A 72 2.56 -6.61 -22.48
CA PHE A 72 3.86 -6.94 -23.06
C PHE A 72 3.77 -7.02 -24.58
N ILE A 73 4.75 -6.46 -25.29
CA ILE A 73 4.88 -6.61 -26.74
C ILE A 73 6.09 -7.48 -27.08
N PRO A 74 5.91 -8.64 -27.76
CA PRO A 74 7.02 -9.44 -28.24
C PRO A 74 7.68 -8.79 -29.47
N SER A 75 8.95 -9.15 -29.72
CA SER A 75 9.80 -8.50 -30.72
C SER A 75 9.29 -8.56 -32.18
N ASP A 76 8.43 -9.53 -32.49
CA ASP A 76 7.87 -9.80 -33.82
C ASP A 76 6.44 -9.26 -34.00
N GLU A 77 5.83 -8.70 -32.96
CA GLU A 77 4.50 -8.12 -33.05
C GLU A 77 4.53 -6.74 -33.73
N ASN A 78 3.70 -6.58 -34.76
CA ASN A 78 3.44 -5.26 -35.34
C ASN A 78 2.52 -4.45 -34.41
N MET A 79 3.10 -3.52 -33.66
CA MET A 79 2.38 -2.64 -32.74
C MET A 79 1.34 -1.76 -33.41
N ALA A 80 1.45 -1.51 -34.71
CA ALA A 80 0.46 -0.71 -35.44
C ALA A 80 -0.91 -1.39 -35.46
N ILE A 81 -0.94 -2.70 -35.74
CA ILE A 81 -2.16 -3.50 -35.75
C ILE A 81 -2.70 -3.66 -34.32
N SER A 82 -1.84 -3.98 -33.35
CA SER A 82 -2.33 -4.20 -31.98
C SER A 82 -2.70 -2.92 -31.24
N SER A 83 -2.33 -1.73 -31.77
CA SER A 83 -2.64 -0.44 -31.14
C SER A 83 -4.14 -0.18 -31.02
N PHE A 84 -4.97 -0.71 -31.93
CA PHE A 84 -6.42 -0.56 -31.88
C PHE A 84 -7.02 -1.13 -30.60
N ALA A 85 -6.54 -2.29 -30.14
CA ALA A 85 -7.01 -2.93 -28.89
C ALA A 85 -6.70 -2.08 -27.65
N ARG A 86 -5.67 -1.23 -27.73
CA ARG A 86 -5.24 -0.32 -26.65
C ARG A 86 -5.83 1.09 -26.79
N GLY A 87 -6.79 1.30 -27.70
CA GLY A 87 -7.39 2.62 -27.99
C GLY A 87 -6.47 3.58 -28.74
N GLY A 88 -5.36 3.08 -29.29
CA GLY A 88 -4.49 3.79 -30.22
C GLY A 88 -5.04 3.77 -31.64
N GLY A 89 -4.13 3.70 -32.62
CA GLY A 89 -4.44 3.61 -34.04
C GLY A 89 -3.85 4.75 -34.85
N PRO A 90 -3.90 4.62 -36.19
CA PRO A 90 -3.38 5.61 -37.11
C PRO A 90 -4.28 6.85 -37.18
N GLY A 91 -3.72 7.92 -37.71
CA GLY A 91 -4.48 9.13 -37.97
C GLY A 91 -3.73 10.12 -38.84
N SER A 92 -4.47 11.11 -39.32
CA SER A 92 -3.89 12.24 -40.05
C SER A 92 -4.50 13.54 -39.55
N TRP A 93 -3.70 14.61 -39.57
CA TRP A 93 -4.13 15.94 -39.15
C TRP A 93 -4.54 16.78 -40.37
N LYS A 94 -5.84 17.10 -40.49
CA LYS A 94 -6.40 18.01 -41.50
C LYS A 94 -6.82 19.33 -40.87
N TYR A 95 -6.27 20.49 -41.27
CA TYR A 95 -6.74 21.83 -40.85
C TYR A 95 -7.08 21.99 -39.34
N ASN A 96 -6.23 21.48 -38.44
CA ASN A 96 -6.45 21.45 -36.98
C ASN A 96 -7.58 20.51 -36.49
N PHE A 97 -8.03 19.57 -37.31
CA PHE A 97 -8.96 18.48 -36.95
C PHE A 97 -8.28 17.12 -37.14
N LEU A 98 -8.59 16.19 -36.24
CA LEU A 98 -8.25 14.77 -36.36
C LEU A 98 -9.12 14.17 -37.48
N THR A 99 -8.51 13.63 -38.52
CA THR A 99 -9.18 12.67 -39.40
C THR A 99 -8.84 11.28 -38.92
N LYS A 100 -9.85 10.65 -38.31
CA LYS A 100 -9.95 9.21 -38.08
C LYS A 100 -11.02 8.67 -39.04
N GLY A 101 -10.90 7.42 -39.46
CA GLY A 101 -11.87 6.80 -40.35
C GLY A 101 -11.27 5.64 -41.15
N GLU A 102 -12.14 4.87 -41.79
CA GLU A 102 -11.81 3.61 -42.44
C GLU A 102 -10.60 3.72 -43.40
N GLU A 103 -10.44 4.84 -44.10
CA GLU A 103 -9.35 5.04 -45.07
C GLU A 103 -7.95 5.20 -44.44
N ILE A 104 -7.83 5.78 -43.23
CA ILE A 104 -6.53 5.92 -42.55
C ILE A 104 -6.16 4.68 -41.74
N ASP A 105 -7.17 3.91 -41.32
CA ASP A 105 -7.00 2.66 -40.59
C ASP A 105 -6.37 1.57 -41.47
N LEU A 106 -6.50 1.67 -42.80
CA LEU A 106 -5.89 0.76 -43.78
C LEU A 106 -4.37 0.66 -43.68
N ILE A 107 -3.68 1.67 -43.14
CA ILE A 107 -2.21 1.61 -43.03
C ILE A 107 -1.72 0.68 -41.92
N ALA A 108 -2.63 0.09 -41.14
CA ALA A 108 -2.33 -0.76 -39.99
C ALA A 108 -3.36 -1.90 -39.87
N ASP A 109 -3.94 -2.34 -40.99
CA ASP A 109 -4.97 -3.38 -41.01
C ASP A 109 -4.42 -4.81 -41.21
N GLY A 110 -3.13 -4.93 -41.56
CA GLY A 110 -2.47 -6.20 -41.83
C GLY A 110 -2.71 -6.75 -43.24
N ASP A 111 -3.35 -5.98 -44.13
CA ASP A 111 -3.63 -6.33 -45.51
C ASP A 111 -2.85 -5.43 -46.48
N ALA A 112 -1.69 -5.92 -46.92
CA ALA A 112 -0.84 -5.23 -47.90
C ALA A 112 -1.49 -4.98 -49.28
N THR A 113 -2.72 -5.43 -49.53
CA THR A 113 -3.49 -5.14 -50.75
C THR A 113 -4.40 -3.91 -50.63
N THR A 114 -4.72 -3.46 -49.42
CA THR A 114 -5.38 -2.18 -49.14
C THR A 114 -4.33 -1.07 -49.09
N PHE A 115 -4.78 0.19 -49.13
CA PHE A 115 -3.87 1.33 -49.05
C PHE A 115 -4.57 2.64 -48.72
N LEU A 116 -3.81 3.55 -48.11
CA LEU A 116 -4.12 4.96 -48.04
C LEU A 116 -3.74 5.66 -49.34
N ASP A 117 -4.76 6.14 -50.07
CA ASP A 117 -4.57 7.08 -51.18
C ASP A 117 -4.24 8.49 -50.63
N PRO A 118 -3.11 9.12 -51.01
CA PRO A 118 -2.78 10.48 -50.58
C PRO A 118 -3.85 11.52 -50.93
N ALA A 119 -4.69 11.28 -51.95
CA ALA A 119 -5.78 12.17 -52.33
C ALA A 119 -6.82 12.33 -51.20
N VAL A 120 -6.97 11.32 -50.34
CA VAL A 120 -7.83 11.37 -49.14
C VAL A 120 -7.31 12.38 -48.13
N LEU A 121 -5.99 12.59 -48.08
CA LEU A 121 -5.34 13.58 -47.23
C LEU A 121 -5.48 14.98 -47.88
N VAL A 122 -6.72 15.48 -48.01
CA VAL A 122 -7.03 16.78 -48.62
C VAL A 122 -6.24 17.90 -47.92
N ALA A 123 -5.14 18.33 -48.52
CA ALA A 123 -4.27 19.36 -47.98
C ALA A 123 -4.04 20.50 -49.00
N ARG A 124 -4.12 21.76 -48.52
CA ARG A 124 -3.57 22.95 -49.20
C ARG A 124 -2.02 23.03 -49.11
N SER A 125 -1.38 21.98 -48.58
CA SER A 125 0.05 21.89 -48.27
C SER A 125 0.78 21.01 -49.28
N GLU A 126 2.06 21.30 -49.54
CA GLU A 126 2.95 20.50 -50.41
C GLU A 126 3.48 19.22 -49.72
N SER A 127 3.10 19.00 -48.45
CA SER A 127 3.49 17.83 -47.65
C SER A 127 2.27 17.15 -47.03
N SER A 128 2.40 15.84 -46.82
CA SER A 128 1.41 14.99 -46.18
C SER A 128 1.91 14.47 -44.83
N LEU A 129 0.99 14.24 -43.90
CA LEU A 129 1.32 13.86 -42.52
C LEU A 129 0.41 12.73 -42.08
N VAL A 130 1.05 11.67 -41.59
CA VAL A 130 0.40 10.52 -40.95
C VAL A 130 1.06 10.30 -39.60
N TYR A 131 0.28 9.86 -38.61
CA TYR A 131 0.80 9.45 -37.31
C TYR A 131 0.18 8.14 -36.86
N LEU A 132 0.82 7.48 -35.89
CA LEU A 132 0.30 6.30 -35.22
C LEU A 132 0.43 6.47 -33.71
N ASP A 133 -0.69 6.44 -32.97
CA ASP A 133 -0.73 6.34 -31.51
C ASP A 133 -0.65 4.85 -31.14
N LEU A 134 0.35 4.45 -30.35
CA LEU A 134 0.58 3.05 -30.00
C LEU A 134 -0.40 2.54 -28.93
N GLY A 135 -1.24 3.42 -28.36
CA GLY A 135 -2.17 3.10 -27.28
C GLY A 135 -1.49 2.95 -25.91
N GLY A 136 -0.19 3.24 -25.84
CA GLY A 136 0.66 3.14 -24.67
C GLY A 136 2.08 3.57 -25.02
N ARG A 137 2.97 3.61 -24.03
CA ARG A 137 4.35 4.01 -24.23
C ARG A 137 5.25 2.79 -24.25
N PHE A 138 5.80 2.47 -25.41
CA PHE A 138 6.55 1.23 -25.64
C PHE A 138 7.97 1.51 -26.11
N LEU A 139 8.87 0.56 -25.87
CA LEU A 139 10.22 0.61 -26.38
C LEU A 139 10.21 0.19 -27.86
N VAL A 140 10.38 1.16 -28.75
CA VAL A 140 10.33 0.96 -30.21
C VAL A 140 11.72 1.12 -30.79
N ASN A 141 12.08 0.27 -31.75
CA ASN A 141 13.39 0.28 -32.41
C ASN A 141 13.30 0.25 -33.95
N GLN A 142 12.13 -0.02 -34.52
CA GLN A 142 11.95 -0.14 -35.96
C GLN A 142 10.58 0.38 -36.41
N VAL A 143 10.58 1.06 -37.56
CA VAL A 143 9.38 1.44 -38.31
C VAL A 143 9.57 0.99 -39.75
N VAL A 144 8.56 0.36 -40.32
CA VAL A 144 8.55 -0.09 -41.72
C VAL A 144 7.35 0.49 -42.45
N VAL A 145 7.56 1.03 -43.64
CA VAL A 145 6.49 1.61 -44.45
C VAL A 145 6.64 1.17 -45.90
N TYR A 146 5.55 0.75 -46.54
CA TYR A 146 5.59 0.32 -47.94
C TYR A 146 4.26 0.53 -48.66
N PRO A 147 4.28 0.77 -49.99
CA PRO A 147 3.09 0.77 -50.82
C PRO A 147 2.65 -0.67 -51.15
N ARG A 148 1.55 -0.81 -51.88
CA ARG A 148 1.06 -2.12 -52.29
C ARG A 148 2.10 -2.87 -53.15
N PRO A 149 2.21 -4.21 -53.04
CA PRO A 149 3.19 -4.99 -53.79
C PRO A 149 3.11 -4.84 -55.32
N ASN A 150 1.92 -4.54 -55.86
CA ASN A 150 1.69 -4.31 -57.29
C ASN A 150 1.94 -2.86 -57.74
N HIS A 151 2.24 -1.94 -56.82
CA HIS A 151 2.56 -0.52 -57.08
C HIS A 151 3.87 -0.09 -56.39
N PRO A 152 5.01 -0.79 -56.64
CA PRO A 152 6.28 -0.49 -55.97
C PRO A 152 6.86 0.88 -56.35
N ASP A 153 6.40 1.47 -57.45
CA ASP A 153 6.78 2.81 -57.90
C ASP A 153 6.15 3.93 -57.04
N ARG A 154 5.08 3.63 -56.28
CA ARG A 154 4.39 4.56 -55.38
C ARG A 154 5.06 4.68 -54.01
N LEU A 155 6.39 4.62 -53.97
CA LEU A 155 7.17 4.65 -52.73
C LEU A 155 7.30 6.05 -52.14
N ILE A 156 7.66 6.13 -50.86
CA ILE A 156 7.95 7.39 -50.18
C ILE A 156 9.41 7.79 -50.46
N GLU A 157 9.61 8.83 -51.28
CA GLU A 157 10.96 9.30 -51.67
C GLU A 157 11.58 10.25 -50.62
N ASP A 158 10.79 11.20 -50.11
CA ASP A 158 11.27 12.27 -49.22
C ASP A 158 10.43 12.30 -47.94
N TYR A 159 11.07 12.11 -46.78
CA TYR A 159 10.35 12.02 -45.50
C TYR A 159 11.15 12.51 -44.29
N THR A 160 10.42 12.82 -43.23
CA THR A 160 10.96 12.92 -41.87
C THR A 160 10.09 12.10 -40.92
N LEU A 161 10.72 11.20 -40.17
CA LEU A 161 10.10 10.45 -39.08
C LEU A 161 10.37 11.15 -37.75
N TYR A 162 9.33 11.37 -36.96
CA TYR A 162 9.39 11.97 -35.64
C TYR A 162 8.84 11.03 -34.58
N TRP A 163 9.33 11.17 -33.35
CA TRP A 163 8.63 10.71 -32.16
C TRP A 163 7.88 11.88 -31.51
N LEU A 164 6.70 11.61 -30.98
CA LEU A 164 5.87 12.64 -30.34
C LEU A 164 5.38 12.16 -28.97
N PRO A 165 5.41 13.03 -27.95
CA PRO A 165 4.60 12.80 -26.75
C PRO A 165 3.12 12.76 -27.12
N LYS A 166 2.35 11.92 -26.42
CA LYS A 166 0.90 11.81 -26.64
C LYS A 166 0.22 13.19 -26.66
N GLY A 167 -0.61 13.42 -27.69
CA GLY A 167 -1.32 14.70 -27.88
C GLY A 167 -0.50 15.83 -28.48
N THR A 168 0.78 15.61 -28.83
CA THR A 168 1.60 16.61 -29.52
C THR A 168 1.34 16.58 -31.02
N ILE A 169 1.10 17.75 -31.61
CA ILE A 169 0.72 17.87 -33.04
C ILE A 169 1.90 18.36 -33.90
N ARG A 170 2.72 19.26 -33.35
CA ARG A 170 3.84 19.86 -34.08
C ARG A 170 5.15 19.32 -33.55
N PRO A 171 5.91 18.57 -34.38
CA PRO A 171 7.22 18.11 -33.96
C PRO A 171 8.13 19.30 -33.66
N ARG A 172 8.90 19.20 -32.58
CA ARG A 172 10.01 20.13 -32.28
C ARG A 172 11.29 19.59 -32.92
N GLY A 173 12.27 20.45 -33.22
CA GLY A 173 13.50 20.03 -33.91
C GLY A 173 14.29 18.88 -33.23
N LYS A 174 14.09 18.65 -31.92
CA LYS A 174 14.71 17.55 -31.15
C LYS A 174 14.02 16.19 -31.30
N ASN A 175 12.86 16.15 -31.95
CA ASN A 175 12.00 14.97 -32.00
C ASN A 175 12.24 14.06 -33.21
N VAL A 176 13.27 14.35 -34.02
CA VAL A 176 13.54 13.63 -35.26
C VAL A 176 14.16 12.27 -34.94
N ILE A 177 13.56 11.20 -35.48
CA ILE A 177 14.13 9.86 -35.50
C ILE A 177 15.02 9.72 -36.74
N ALA A 178 14.46 9.99 -37.92
CA ALA A 178 15.13 9.81 -39.20
C ALA A 178 14.67 10.83 -40.25
N ARG A 179 15.53 11.08 -41.25
CA ARG A 179 15.22 11.85 -42.45
C ARG A 179 15.74 11.07 -43.65
N GLY A 180 14.94 10.99 -44.69
CA GLY A 180 15.35 10.45 -45.99
C GLY A 180 15.03 11.42 -47.10
N THR A 181 15.93 11.51 -48.07
CA THR A 181 15.75 12.24 -49.31
C THR A 181 16.16 11.32 -50.46
N ASP A 182 15.41 11.33 -51.56
CA ASP A 182 15.69 10.48 -52.74
C ASP A 182 15.71 8.96 -52.42
N ASN A 183 14.84 8.50 -51.52
CA ASN A 183 14.68 7.07 -51.26
C ASN A 183 14.23 6.33 -52.53
N ARG A 184 14.85 5.18 -52.82
CA ARG A 184 14.53 4.32 -53.98
C ARG A 184 14.04 2.93 -53.58
N ASN A 185 13.94 2.65 -52.28
CA ASN A 185 13.45 1.37 -51.78
C ASN A 185 11.93 1.45 -51.50
N PRO A 186 11.09 0.64 -52.17
CA PRO A 186 9.66 0.61 -51.91
C PRO A 186 9.33 0.16 -50.48
N ARG A 187 10.17 -0.68 -49.87
CA ARG A 187 10.05 -1.06 -48.46
C ARG A 187 11.01 -0.23 -47.63
N LEU A 188 10.49 0.85 -47.06
CA LEU A 188 11.25 1.78 -46.24
C LEU A 188 11.39 1.24 -44.82
N GLU A 189 12.56 0.66 -44.50
CA GLU A 189 12.88 0.15 -43.16
C GLU A 189 13.77 1.14 -42.41
N ILE A 190 13.27 1.64 -41.28
CA ILE A 190 13.95 2.63 -40.46
C ILE A 190 14.27 2.00 -39.10
N ASN A 191 15.54 1.62 -38.92
CA ASN A 191 16.05 1.09 -37.65
C ASN A 191 16.71 2.20 -36.84
N PHE A 192 16.48 2.23 -35.53
CA PHE A 192 17.06 3.21 -34.61
C PHE A 192 17.30 2.60 -33.23
N VAL A 193 18.13 3.28 -32.43
CA VAL A 193 18.36 2.88 -31.02
C VAL A 193 17.01 2.83 -30.30
N PRO A 194 16.67 1.74 -29.59
CA PRO A 194 15.39 1.58 -28.91
C PRO A 194 15.03 2.79 -28.04
N ARG A 195 13.79 3.28 -28.16
CA ARG A 195 13.31 4.49 -27.47
C ARG A 195 11.87 4.31 -27.01
N LEU A 196 11.55 4.89 -25.86
CA LEU A 196 10.18 4.91 -25.32
C LEU A 196 9.32 5.94 -26.06
N LEU A 197 8.37 5.45 -26.86
CA LEU A 197 7.51 6.26 -27.71
C LEU A 197 6.03 6.02 -27.38
N ASP A 198 5.24 7.09 -27.30
CA ASP A 198 3.77 7.00 -27.29
C ASP A 198 3.21 6.98 -28.73
N GLN A 199 3.86 7.77 -29.60
CA GLN A 199 3.39 8.06 -30.95
C GLN A 199 4.58 8.27 -31.88
N ILE A 200 4.41 7.84 -33.13
CA ILE A 200 5.28 8.21 -34.25
C ILE A 200 4.53 9.07 -35.26
N GLN A 201 5.24 9.96 -35.94
CA GLN A 201 4.69 10.78 -37.02
C GLN A 201 5.60 10.75 -38.23
N LEU A 202 5.04 10.39 -39.38
CA LEU A 202 5.67 10.38 -40.67
C LEU A 202 5.22 11.61 -41.47
N ASN A 203 6.15 12.54 -41.70
CA ASN A 203 5.96 13.63 -42.63
C ASN A 203 6.52 13.23 -43.99
N ILE A 204 5.69 13.27 -45.01
CA ILE A 204 6.05 12.99 -46.40
C ILE A 204 6.14 14.34 -47.11
N HIS A 205 7.31 14.68 -47.63
CA HIS A 205 7.57 16.00 -48.26
C HIS A 205 7.13 16.05 -49.72
N LYS A 206 6.05 15.33 -50.04
CA LYS A 206 5.36 15.33 -51.33
C LYS A 206 3.86 15.22 -51.10
N LYS A 207 3.12 15.96 -51.93
CA LYS A 207 1.66 15.99 -51.89
C LYS A 207 1.03 14.71 -52.46
N GLU A 208 1.60 14.16 -53.53
CA GLU A 208 1.06 13.02 -54.28
C GLU A 208 2.19 12.14 -54.84
N GLY A 209 1.84 11.03 -55.49
CA GLY A 209 2.81 10.13 -56.14
C GLY A 209 3.34 9.01 -55.23
N TRP A 210 2.85 8.93 -53.99
CA TRP A 210 3.17 7.88 -53.01
C TRP A 210 1.89 7.20 -52.53
N GLU A 211 1.99 5.99 -51.99
CA GLU A 211 0.91 5.26 -51.31
C GLU A 211 1.49 4.61 -50.03
N ILE A 212 0.64 4.37 -49.04
CA ILE A 212 0.97 3.52 -47.88
C ILE A 212 -0.03 2.38 -47.87
N ALA A 213 0.45 1.16 -48.14
CA ALA A 213 -0.31 -0.05 -47.83
C ALA A 213 -0.21 -0.33 -46.34
N GLU A 214 1.00 -0.31 -45.80
CA GLU A 214 1.25 -0.66 -44.40
C GLU A 214 2.30 0.25 -43.79
N LEU A 215 2.08 0.54 -42.51
CA LEU A 215 2.98 1.19 -41.58
C LEU A 215 3.10 0.28 -40.37
N GLU A 216 4.22 -0.43 -40.30
CA GLU A 216 4.53 -1.39 -39.24
C GLU A 216 5.44 -0.73 -38.21
N VAL A 217 5.24 -1.06 -36.94
CA VAL A 217 6.08 -0.59 -35.83
C VAL A 217 6.46 -1.77 -34.97
N TYR A 218 7.76 -1.92 -34.74
CA TYR A 218 8.32 -3.02 -33.96
C TYR A 218 9.16 -2.51 -32.79
N GLY A 219 9.19 -3.33 -31.77
CA GLY A 219 9.84 -3.09 -30.50
C GLY A 219 9.63 -4.30 -29.59
N GLU A 220 10.11 -4.22 -28.36
CA GLU A 220 9.99 -5.34 -27.42
C GLU A 220 9.90 -4.82 -25.98
N GLY A 221 9.07 -5.47 -25.19
CA GLY A 221 8.98 -5.25 -23.75
C GLY A 221 7.62 -4.75 -23.26
N TYR A 222 7.58 -4.45 -21.97
CA TYR A 222 6.38 -3.96 -21.31
C TYR A 222 6.08 -2.51 -21.66
N VAL A 223 4.80 -2.14 -21.59
CA VAL A 223 4.39 -0.74 -21.52
C VAL A 223 5.10 -0.05 -20.33
N SER A 224 5.54 1.19 -20.51
CA SER A 224 6.40 1.85 -19.52
C SER A 224 5.72 2.15 -18.18
N SER A 225 4.39 2.11 -18.14
CA SER A 225 3.58 2.32 -16.94
C SER A 225 2.20 1.74 -17.16
N ALA A 226 1.65 1.12 -16.13
CA ALA A 226 0.29 0.62 -16.14
C ALA A 226 -0.40 0.88 -14.80
N LEU A 227 -1.70 1.11 -14.83
CA LEU A 227 -2.48 1.53 -13.67
C LEU A 227 -3.78 0.72 -13.58
N TYR A 228 -3.99 0.11 -12.42
CA TYR A 228 -5.27 -0.42 -12.01
C TYR A 228 -5.81 0.46 -10.88
N THR A 229 -7.04 0.93 -11.00
CA THR A 229 -7.79 1.47 -9.85
C THR A 229 -9.14 0.79 -9.85
N SER A 230 -9.53 0.23 -8.71
CA SER A 230 -10.84 -0.38 -8.56
C SER A 230 -11.95 0.67 -8.55
N GLY A 231 -13.18 0.26 -8.87
CA GLY A 231 -14.34 1.04 -8.47
C GLY A 231 -14.45 1.10 -6.94
N ALA A 232 -15.29 1.99 -6.43
CA ALA A 232 -15.71 1.97 -5.03
C ALA A 232 -16.51 0.68 -4.76
N PHE A 233 -15.81 -0.38 -4.36
CA PHE A 233 -16.40 -1.69 -4.17
C PHE A 233 -17.28 -1.69 -2.93
N ASP A 234 -18.55 -2.02 -3.10
CA ASP A 234 -19.56 -2.04 -2.05
C ASP A 234 -19.52 -3.38 -1.31
N LEU A 235 -19.16 -3.34 -0.03
CA LEU A 235 -19.20 -4.51 0.87
C LEU A 235 -20.63 -4.86 1.29
N GLY A 236 -21.63 -4.07 0.88
CA GLY A 236 -23.06 -4.24 1.19
C GLY A 236 -23.47 -3.59 2.52
N GLN A 237 -22.55 -3.48 3.48
CA GLN A 237 -22.75 -2.82 4.77
C GLN A 237 -21.41 -2.35 5.36
N PRO A 238 -21.41 -1.42 6.34
CA PRO A 238 -20.19 -1.10 7.09
C PRO A 238 -19.53 -2.37 7.63
N SER A 239 -18.21 -2.47 7.50
CA SER A 239 -17.45 -3.69 7.81
C SER A 239 -16.14 -3.35 8.51
N SER A 240 -15.72 -4.19 9.46
CA SER A 240 -14.34 -4.16 9.99
C SER A 240 -13.39 -4.70 8.93
N LEU A 241 -12.27 -4.01 8.70
CA LEU A 241 -11.29 -4.36 7.67
C LEU A 241 -10.08 -5.03 8.32
N GLY A 242 -9.69 -6.21 7.82
CA GLY A 242 -8.66 -7.04 8.40
C GLY A 242 -7.38 -7.06 7.58
N GLU A 243 -6.72 -8.22 7.55
CA GLU A 243 -5.50 -8.39 6.75
C GLU A 243 -5.80 -8.35 5.25
N ILE A 244 -4.84 -7.79 4.51
CA ILE A 244 -4.68 -7.90 3.07
C ILE A 244 -3.43 -8.72 2.76
N ARG A 245 -3.50 -9.58 1.74
CA ARG A 245 -2.38 -10.36 1.22
C ARG A 245 -2.47 -10.44 -0.30
N TRP A 246 -1.38 -10.77 -0.97
CA TRP A 246 -1.38 -10.89 -2.43
C TRP A 246 -0.34 -11.90 -2.91
N SER A 247 -0.56 -12.42 -4.11
CA SER A 247 0.40 -13.28 -4.82
C SER A 247 0.71 -12.67 -6.17
N GLY A 248 1.95 -12.83 -6.61
CA GLY A 248 2.38 -12.37 -7.91
C GLY A 248 3.88 -12.50 -8.10
N LEU A 249 4.36 -11.85 -9.14
CA LEU A 249 5.77 -11.82 -9.54
C LEU A 249 6.20 -10.36 -9.66
N GLN A 250 7.43 -10.08 -9.25
CA GLN A 250 8.06 -8.78 -9.44
C GLN A 250 9.54 -9.00 -9.73
N ASP A 251 9.95 -8.67 -10.96
CA ASP A 251 11.35 -8.68 -11.34
C ASP A 251 12.13 -7.56 -10.63
N THR A 252 13.44 -7.74 -10.48
CA THR A 252 14.28 -6.87 -9.63
C THR A 252 14.27 -5.39 -10.05
N GLY A 253 14.18 -5.08 -11.34
CA GLY A 253 14.10 -3.71 -11.84
C GLY A 253 12.67 -3.22 -12.12
N ALA A 254 11.65 -4.05 -11.90
CA ALA A 254 10.25 -3.63 -11.97
C ALA A 254 9.76 -3.16 -10.60
N LYS A 255 8.80 -2.23 -10.60
CA LYS A 255 8.12 -1.78 -9.38
C LYS A 255 6.61 -1.96 -9.48
N LEU A 256 6.02 -2.52 -8.43
CA LEU A 256 4.57 -2.54 -8.21
C LEU A 256 4.27 -1.84 -6.88
N ILE A 257 3.30 -0.92 -6.90
CA ILE A 257 2.84 -0.21 -5.70
C ILE A 257 1.36 -0.54 -5.49
N LEU A 258 1.04 -1.21 -4.38
CA LEU A 258 -0.33 -1.44 -3.92
C LEU A 258 -0.72 -0.42 -2.86
N ARG A 259 -1.91 0.17 -2.98
CA ARG A 259 -2.49 1.11 -2.01
C ARG A 259 -3.98 0.84 -1.86
N THR A 260 -4.53 1.18 -0.70
CA THR A 260 -5.96 1.08 -0.43
C THR A 260 -6.51 2.37 0.14
N ARG A 261 -7.82 2.56 0.02
CA ARG A 261 -8.59 3.55 0.79
C ARG A 261 -10.00 3.03 1.03
N SER A 262 -10.72 3.64 1.95
CA SER A 262 -12.07 3.21 2.31
C SER A 262 -12.99 4.41 2.54
N GLY A 263 -14.30 4.19 2.43
CA GLY A 263 -15.28 5.25 2.52
C GLY A 263 -16.70 4.82 2.85
N HIS A 264 -17.56 5.84 3.00
CA HIS A 264 -18.98 5.69 3.37
C HIS A 264 -19.95 5.86 2.20
N THR A 265 -19.47 6.37 1.06
CA THR A 265 -20.29 6.71 -0.10
C THR A 265 -19.78 6.00 -1.35
N VAL A 266 -20.67 5.66 -2.28
CA VAL A 266 -20.29 5.06 -3.58
C VAL A 266 -19.44 5.98 -4.45
N ASP A 267 -19.56 7.29 -4.28
CA ASP A 267 -18.76 8.27 -5.01
C ASP A 267 -17.64 8.80 -4.10
N PRO A 268 -16.36 8.56 -4.43
CA PRO A 268 -15.23 9.04 -3.65
C PRO A 268 -14.91 10.53 -3.90
N ASN A 269 -15.63 11.19 -4.81
CA ASN A 269 -15.29 12.50 -5.29
C ASN A 269 -16.11 13.65 -4.70
N ARG A 270 -15.44 14.78 -4.62
CA ARG A 270 -15.97 16.11 -4.38
C ARG A 270 -15.79 16.96 -5.63
N TYR A 271 -16.91 17.44 -6.15
CA TYR A 271 -16.97 18.19 -7.39
C TYR A 271 -17.01 19.69 -7.11
N TRP A 272 -16.05 20.46 -7.64
CA TRP A 272 -15.99 21.91 -7.41
C TRP A 272 -16.48 22.69 -8.63
N ARG A 273 -17.18 23.79 -8.40
CA ARG A 273 -17.50 24.76 -9.44
C ARG A 273 -17.03 26.15 -9.05
N PHE A 274 -16.73 26.98 -10.05
CA PHE A 274 -16.57 28.40 -9.84
C PHE A 274 -17.92 29.05 -9.52
N THR A 275 -17.93 30.03 -8.62
CA THR A 275 -19.15 30.80 -8.28
C THR A 275 -19.51 31.83 -9.36
N GLY A 276 -18.57 32.11 -10.28
CA GLY A 276 -18.66 33.21 -11.25
C GLY A 276 -18.16 34.55 -10.69
N ARG A 277 -17.63 34.57 -9.46
CA ARG A 277 -16.99 35.74 -8.85
C ARG A 277 -15.49 35.52 -8.73
N GLY A 278 -14.75 35.92 -9.78
CA GLY A 278 -13.30 35.71 -9.84
C GLY A 278 -12.94 34.22 -9.78
N GLU A 279 -11.99 33.86 -8.93
CA GLU A 279 -11.49 32.49 -8.74
C GLU A 279 -12.17 31.74 -7.58
N GLU A 280 -13.24 32.30 -7.01
CA GLU A 280 -13.96 31.66 -5.91
C GLU A 280 -14.59 30.33 -6.35
N LYS A 281 -14.34 29.28 -5.57
CA LYS A 281 -14.84 27.92 -5.80
C LYS A 281 -15.79 27.48 -4.69
N THR A 282 -16.75 26.64 -5.04
CA THR A 282 -17.64 25.96 -4.10
C THR A 282 -17.95 24.56 -4.60
N PHE A 283 -18.10 23.61 -3.69
CA PHE A 283 -18.56 22.25 -4.01
C PHE A 283 -20.09 22.11 -3.93
N ARG A 284 -20.82 23.21 -3.71
CA ARG A 284 -22.28 23.21 -3.51
C ARG A 284 -23.02 23.80 -4.70
N ASN A 285 -24.21 23.26 -4.99
CA ASN A 285 -25.14 23.82 -5.95
C ASN A 285 -25.79 25.12 -5.43
N ALA A 286 -26.71 25.71 -6.20
CA ALA A 286 -27.36 26.98 -5.84
C ALA A 286 -28.24 26.88 -4.58
N GLN A 287 -28.64 25.66 -4.19
CA GLN A 287 -29.45 25.35 -3.02
C GLN A 287 -28.59 25.02 -1.78
N GLY A 288 -27.26 25.09 -1.90
CA GLY A 288 -26.35 24.79 -0.80
C GLY A 288 -26.10 23.29 -0.57
N VAL A 289 -26.55 22.42 -1.47
CA VAL A 289 -26.32 20.96 -1.39
C VAL A 289 -25.03 20.59 -2.14
N PRO A 290 -24.19 19.66 -1.65
CA PRO A 290 -23.01 19.20 -2.38
C PRO A 290 -23.35 18.74 -3.81
N LEU A 291 -22.47 19.06 -4.77
CA LEU A 291 -22.60 18.66 -6.17
C LEU A 291 -22.37 17.16 -6.32
N THR A 292 -23.24 16.50 -7.09
CA THR A 292 -23.01 15.13 -7.57
C THR A 292 -22.22 15.12 -8.88
N ALA A 293 -21.72 13.95 -9.29
CA ALA A 293 -21.14 13.75 -10.62
C ALA A 293 -22.09 14.21 -11.75
N VAL A 294 -23.40 13.94 -11.62
CA VAL A 294 -24.42 14.33 -12.58
C VAL A 294 -24.58 15.85 -12.63
N ASP A 295 -24.66 16.51 -11.46
CA ASP A 295 -24.75 17.98 -11.40
C ASP A 295 -23.53 18.62 -12.04
N TYR A 296 -22.34 18.16 -11.68
CA TYR A 296 -21.07 18.65 -12.20
C TYR A 296 -20.98 18.44 -13.72
N ASN A 297 -21.40 17.28 -14.23
CA ASN A 297 -21.38 17.00 -15.66
C ASN A 297 -22.34 17.90 -16.44
N ASN A 298 -23.48 18.27 -15.85
CA ASN A 298 -24.49 19.14 -16.44
C ASN A 298 -24.15 20.64 -16.40
N LEU A 299 -23.07 21.05 -15.72
CA LEU A 299 -22.63 22.44 -15.69
C LEU A 299 -22.25 22.95 -17.09
N LYS A 300 -22.97 23.97 -17.57
CA LYS A 300 -22.72 24.68 -18.84
C LYS A 300 -21.60 25.73 -18.71
N GLY A 301 -20.46 25.32 -18.16
CA GLY A 301 -19.35 26.20 -17.77
C GLY A 301 -19.14 26.28 -16.25
N ASN A 302 -18.08 26.93 -15.80
CA ASN A 302 -17.70 27.05 -14.38
C ASN A 302 -17.34 25.72 -13.68
N LYS A 303 -17.06 24.64 -14.42
CA LYS A 303 -16.43 23.45 -13.83
C LYS A 303 -15.05 23.83 -13.28
N ALA A 304 -14.77 23.49 -12.04
CA ALA A 304 -13.44 23.61 -11.44
C ALA A 304 -12.85 22.19 -11.27
N GLU A 305 -11.98 21.98 -10.29
CA GLU A 305 -11.36 20.67 -10.05
C GLU A 305 -12.33 19.63 -9.46
N ILE A 306 -11.92 18.37 -9.53
CA ILE A 306 -12.51 17.25 -8.78
C ILE A 306 -11.44 16.85 -7.77
N THR A 307 -11.83 16.72 -6.50
CA THR A 307 -10.94 16.28 -5.42
C THR A 307 -11.55 15.11 -4.69
N THR A 308 -10.80 14.41 -3.84
CA THR A 308 -11.39 13.40 -2.94
C THR A 308 -12.35 14.02 -1.94
N ASP A 309 -13.44 13.34 -1.64
CA ASP A 309 -14.40 13.71 -0.59
C ASP A 309 -13.91 13.25 0.79
N LEU A 310 -12.97 14.01 1.37
CA LEU A 310 -12.33 13.65 2.65
C LEU A 310 -13.28 13.59 3.86
N ASP A 311 -14.52 14.07 3.72
CA ASP A 311 -15.54 13.91 4.77
C ASP A 311 -16.08 12.47 4.81
N ASN A 312 -16.09 11.76 3.68
CA ASN A 312 -16.65 10.42 3.55
C ASN A 312 -15.61 9.35 3.20
N TRP A 313 -14.45 9.73 2.67
CA TRP A 313 -13.40 8.85 2.19
C TRP A 313 -12.04 9.17 2.81
N SER A 314 -11.26 8.14 3.11
CA SER A 314 -9.88 8.32 3.52
C SER A 314 -9.00 8.77 2.35
N SER A 315 -7.86 9.37 2.66
CA SER A 315 -6.76 9.42 1.69
C SER A 315 -6.28 8.00 1.35
N TRP A 316 -5.54 7.86 0.25
CA TRP A 316 -4.83 6.62 -0.06
C TRP A 316 -3.83 6.29 1.05
N SER A 317 -3.74 5.01 1.39
CA SER A 317 -2.76 4.48 2.33
C SER A 317 -1.31 4.78 1.90
N GLY A 318 -0.36 4.54 2.80
CA GLY A 318 1.01 4.26 2.41
C GLY A 318 1.07 3.06 1.44
N PRO A 319 2.12 2.95 0.63
CA PRO A 319 2.35 1.77 -0.18
C PRO A 319 2.59 0.56 0.74
N TYR A 320 1.96 -0.57 0.43
CA TYR A 320 2.29 -1.84 1.11
C TYR A 320 3.63 -2.36 0.59
N ASP A 321 4.47 -2.91 1.47
CA ASP A 321 5.76 -3.48 1.08
C ASP A 321 5.53 -4.86 0.46
N TRP A 322 6.19 -5.15 -0.67
CA TRP A 322 6.12 -6.46 -1.33
C TRP A 322 6.53 -7.62 -0.41
N ALA A 323 7.43 -7.36 0.55
CA ALA A 323 7.84 -8.32 1.57
C ALA A 323 6.66 -8.78 2.46
N ASP A 324 5.61 -7.97 2.59
CA ASP A 324 4.42 -8.25 3.39
C ASP A 324 3.33 -9.03 2.63
N SER A 325 3.64 -9.51 1.41
CA SER A 325 2.69 -10.21 0.53
C SER A 325 1.99 -11.42 1.15
N LEU A 326 2.58 -12.05 2.17
CA LEU A 326 1.97 -13.15 2.92
C LEU A 326 0.79 -12.71 3.80
N GLY A 327 0.71 -11.42 4.17
CA GLY A 327 -0.36 -10.85 4.97
C GLY A 327 0.09 -9.66 5.81
N THR A 328 -0.68 -8.58 5.78
CA THR A 328 -0.48 -7.38 6.60
C THR A 328 -1.81 -6.68 6.87
N PRO A 329 -2.01 -5.99 8.00
CA PRO A 329 -3.25 -5.27 8.27
C PRO A 329 -3.58 -4.23 7.18
N LEU A 330 -4.84 -4.16 6.77
CA LEU A 330 -5.34 -3.02 5.99
C LEU A 330 -5.19 -1.75 6.83
N THR A 331 -4.48 -0.77 6.28
CA THR A 331 -4.24 0.51 6.97
C THR A 331 -5.33 1.54 6.72
N SER A 332 -6.26 1.26 5.79
CA SER A 332 -7.45 2.07 5.57
C SER A 332 -8.37 2.02 6.80
N PRO A 333 -9.00 3.14 7.21
CA PRO A 333 -9.83 3.17 8.41
C PRO A 333 -11.09 2.31 8.26
N GLY A 334 -11.60 1.83 9.39
CA GLY A 334 -12.81 1.01 9.51
C GLY A 334 -13.61 1.35 10.78
N PRO A 335 -14.91 1.03 10.84
CA PRO A 335 -15.66 0.29 9.83
C PRO A 335 -16.09 1.17 8.66
N ARG A 336 -16.06 0.60 7.45
CA ARG A 336 -16.45 1.27 6.20
C ARG A 336 -17.22 0.33 5.29
N GLN A 337 -18.09 0.89 4.46
CA GLN A 337 -18.88 0.11 3.51
C GLN A 337 -18.17 -0.03 2.16
N PHE A 338 -17.42 0.99 1.74
CA PHE A 338 -16.74 1.00 0.46
C PHE A 338 -15.23 0.87 0.63
N ILE A 339 -14.59 0.11 -0.26
CA ILE A 339 -13.13 -0.01 -0.36
C ILE A 339 -12.67 0.25 -1.80
N GLN A 340 -11.49 0.84 -1.94
CA GLN A 340 -10.78 0.93 -3.22
C GLN A 340 -9.35 0.45 -3.08
N MET A 341 -8.84 -0.14 -4.15
CA MET A 341 -7.43 -0.47 -4.32
C MET A 341 -6.87 0.19 -5.59
N GLN A 342 -5.58 0.52 -5.52
CA GLN A 342 -4.82 1.04 -6.64
C GLN A 342 -3.52 0.26 -6.76
N LEU A 343 -3.19 -0.16 -7.98
CA LEU A 343 -1.94 -0.81 -8.33
C LEU A 343 -1.25 0.03 -9.41
N ASP A 344 -0.10 0.62 -9.06
CA ASP A 344 0.79 1.29 -10.02
C ASP A 344 1.91 0.34 -10.41
N PHE A 345 1.97 -0.02 -11.69
CA PHE A 345 3.04 -0.82 -12.27
C PHE A 345 4.02 0.09 -13.02
N ALA A 346 5.30 -0.05 -12.71
CA ALA A 346 6.41 0.59 -13.39
C ALA A 346 7.45 -0.46 -13.83
N PRO A 347 7.23 -1.11 -14.99
CA PRO A 347 8.17 -2.05 -15.59
C PRO A 347 9.47 -1.38 -16.06
N SER A 348 10.50 -2.18 -16.30
CA SER A 348 11.79 -1.72 -16.81
C SER A 348 12.29 -2.61 -17.97
N GLY A 349 12.01 -2.18 -19.20
CA GLY A 349 12.39 -2.93 -20.40
C GLY A 349 11.64 -4.26 -20.50
N LEU A 350 12.36 -5.37 -20.33
CA LEU A 350 11.80 -6.72 -20.32
C LEU A 350 11.44 -7.20 -18.90
N GLU A 351 11.81 -6.45 -17.86
CA GLU A 351 11.51 -6.79 -16.48
C GLU A 351 10.13 -6.23 -16.10
N GLY A 352 9.25 -7.12 -15.65
CA GLY A 352 7.85 -6.85 -15.39
C GLY A 352 7.43 -7.14 -13.95
N ALA A 353 6.16 -6.85 -13.68
CA ALA A 353 5.49 -7.28 -12.47
C ALA A 353 4.08 -7.73 -12.82
N ALA A 354 3.53 -8.66 -12.07
CA ALA A 354 2.20 -9.18 -12.28
C ALA A 354 1.59 -9.66 -10.97
N ILE A 355 0.26 -9.60 -10.87
CA ILE A 355 -0.48 -10.04 -9.69
C ILE A 355 -1.41 -11.18 -10.08
N ASP A 356 -1.27 -12.30 -9.38
CA ASP A 356 -2.19 -13.44 -9.49
C ASP A 356 -3.50 -13.09 -8.79
N PHE A 357 -3.41 -12.67 -7.53
CA PHE A 357 -4.58 -12.25 -6.74
C PHE A 357 -4.24 -11.25 -5.64
N ILE A 358 -5.26 -10.52 -5.21
CA ILE A 358 -5.30 -9.81 -3.92
C ILE A 358 -6.43 -10.40 -3.09
N GLU A 359 -6.14 -10.70 -1.83
CA GLU A 359 -7.11 -11.15 -0.85
C GLU A 359 -7.20 -10.19 0.33
N PHE A 360 -8.41 -9.93 0.80
CA PHE A 360 -8.61 -9.20 2.04
C PHE A 360 -9.78 -9.77 2.85
N ARG A 361 -9.70 -9.58 4.16
CA ARG A 361 -10.68 -10.08 5.11
C ARG A 361 -11.54 -8.95 5.65
N VAL A 362 -12.83 -9.23 5.81
CA VAL A 362 -13.74 -8.32 6.50
C VAL A 362 -14.65 -9.07 7.45
N THR A 363 -15.17 -8.37 8.46
CA THR A 363 -16.21 -8.90 9.34
C THR A 363 -17.44 -8.03 9.26
N GLN A 364 -18.58 -8.72 9.15
CA GLN A 364 -19.90 -8.13 9.10
C GLN A 364 -20.87 -8.82 10.07
N PRO A 365 -21.76 -8.06 10.74
CA PRO A 365 -21.64 -6.63 10.99
C PRO A 365 -20.41 -6.33 11.88
N PRO A 366 -19.87 -5.10 11.87
CA PRO A 366 -18.82 -4.69 12.79
C PRO A 366 -19.31 -4.77 14.24
N VAL A 367 -18.38 -4.73 15.18
CA VAL A 367 -18.70 -4.83 16.61
C VAL A 367 -19.21 -3.51 17.18
N ALA A 368 -18.83 -2.37 16.62
CA ALA A 368 -19.37 -1.03 16.92
C ALA A 368 -19.34 -0.13 15.66
N GLY A 369 -20.12 0.95 15.65
CA GLY A 369 -20.06 1.93 14.54
C GLY A 369 -18.75 2.73 14.56
N ARG A 370 -18.25 3.00 15.76
CA ARG A 370 -16.94 3.61 16.02
C ARG A 370 -16.49 3.29 17.44
N VAL A 371 -15.19 3.22 17.69
CA VAL A 371 -14.63 3.17 19.04
C VAL A 371 -13.51 4.20 19.14
N LEU A 372 -13.70 5.20 20.00
CA LEU A 372 -12.64 6.16 20.33
C LEU A 372 -11.85 5.65 21.52
N GLY A 373 -10.57 5.94 21.57
CA GLY A 373 -9.74 5.64 22.72
C GLY A 373 -8.58 6.60 22.89
N GLU A 374 -8.12 6.66 24.13
CA GLU A 374 -7.04 7.52 24.59
C GLU A 374 -6.32 6.87 25.77
N ILE A 375 -5.05 7.23 25.95
CA ILE A 375 -4.22 6.78 27.07
C ILE A 375 -3.78 7.95 27.95
N TRP A 376 -3.63 7.65 29.24
CA TRP A 376 -3.04 8.56 30.22
C TRP A 376 -2.17 7.79 31.22
N PRO A 377 -1.03 8.33 31.69
CA PRO A 377 -0.40 9.59 31.25
C PRO A 377 0.19 9.50 29.83
N ILE A 378 0.35 10.65 29.17
CA ILE A 378 0.93 10.75 27.81
C ILE A 378 2.45 10.94 27.80
N GLU A 379 3.06 11.15 28.97
CA GLU A 379 4.51 11.27 29.14
C GLU A 379 4.89 10.54 30.43
N VAL A 380 5.93 9.72 30.37
CA VAL A 380 6.41 8.89 31.50
C VAL A 380 7.92 8.86 31.57
N LYS A 381 8.46 8.40 32.70
CA LYS A 381 9.87 8.10 32.78
C LYS A 381 10.20 6.80 32.06
N PRO A 382 11.29 6.75 31.30
CA PRO A 382 11.66 5.56 30.55
C PRO A 382 11.99 4.38 31.47
N GLY A 383 11.41 3.21 31.18
CA GLY A 383 11.69 1.97 31.89
C GLY A 383 11.08 1.87 33.30
N GLU A 384 10.59 2.96 33.88
CA GLU A 384 9.90 2.92 35.17
C GLU A 384 8.50 2.30 35.04
N GLU A 385 8.12 1.47 36.00
CA GLU A 385 6.75 0.93 36.06
C GLU A 385 5.77 2.07 36.35
N THR A 386 4.86 2.30 35.41
CA THR A 386 3.88 3.38 35.47
C THR A 386 2.46 2.80 35.42
N ALA A 387 1.56 3.38 36.21
CA ALA A 387 0.13 3.09 36.13
C ALA A 387 -0.51 3.90 35.00
N PHE A 388 -1.18 3.20 34.09
CA PHE A 388 -1.88 3.75 32.94
C PHE A 388 -3.38 3.56 33.06
N VAL A 389 -4.12 4.47 32.43
CA VAL A 389 -5.54 4.33 32.12
C VAL A 389 -5.68 4.36 30.61
N TYR A 390 -6.23 3.30 30.04
CA TYR A 390 -6.71 3.31 28.66
C TYR A 390 -8.22 3.46 28.68
N ALA A 391 -8.73 4.62 28.26
CA ALA A 391 -10.15 4.90 28.18
C ALA A 391 -10.63 4.70 26.76
N MET A 392 -11.82 4.11 26.61
CA MET A 392 -12.44 3.88 25.31
C MET A 392 -13.95 4.08 25.37
N ARG A 393 -14.50 4.70 24.32
CA ARG A 393 -15.92 5.02 24.20
C ARG A 393 -16.46 4.50 22.86
N PRO A 394 -17.27 3.43 22.87
CA PRO A 394 -17.92 2.94 21.67
C PRO A 394 -19.17 3.76 21.34
N ASP A 395 -19.43 3.90 20.05
CA ASP A 395 -20.66 4.42 19.47
C ASP A 395 -21.31 3.34 18.61
N PHE A 396 -22.62 3.13 18.80
CA PHE A 396 -23.41 2.11 18.12
C PHE A 396 -24.55 2.79 17.35
N ALA A 397 -24.52 2.72 16.02
CA ALA A 397 -25.51 3.33 15.14
C ALA A 397 -26.70 2.38 14.84
N GLY A 398 -26.53 1.07 15.06
CA GLY A 398 -27.52 0.02 14.90
C GLY A 398 -27.09 -1.06 13.88
N GLY A 399 -27.24 -2.33 14.26
CA GLY A 399 -26.85 -3.48 13.43
C GLY A 399 -25.53 -4.13 13.85
N GLU A 400 -24.74 -3.45 14.68
CA GLU A 400 -23.48 -3.95 15.21
C GLU A 400 -23.69 -5.02 16.28
N SER A 401 -22.73 -5.95 16.41
CA SER A 401 -22.87 -7.10 17.31
C SER A 401 -22.61 -6.77 18.78
N GLY A 402 -21.83 -5.73 19.06
CA GLY A 402 -21.22 -5.54 20.36
C GLY A 402 -19.89 -6.29 20.49
N PHE A 403 -19.18 -6.01 21.58
CA PHE A 403 -17.91 -6.63 21.91
C PHE A 403 -17.85 -6.96 23.41
N ASP A 404 -17.04 -7.93 23.76
CA ASP A 404 -16.74 -8.32 25.15
C ASP A 404 -15.26 -8.70 25.32
N ARG A 405 -14.45 -8.62 24.27
CA ARG A 405 -13.02 -8.83 24.31
C ARG A 405 -12.26 -7.62 23.80
N LEU A 406 -11.17 -7.29 24.49
CA LEU A 406 -10.29 -6.16 24.23
C LEU A 406 -8.87 -6.69 24.09
N VAL A 407 -8.19 -6.29 23.01
CA VAL A 407 -6.78 -6.59 22.77
C VAL A 407 -6.03 -5.27 22.77
N LEU A 408 -5.01 -5.16 23.61
CA LEU A 408 -4.07 -4.05 23.67
C LEU A 408 -2.68 -4.57 23.28
N GLU A 409 -2.04 -3.88 22.34
CA GLU A 409 -0.69 -4.19 21.86
C GLU A 409 0.20 -2.96 21.92
N THR A 410 1.46 -3.15 22.28
CA THR A 410 2.44 -2.08 22.44
C THR A 410 3.85 -2.58 22.24
N SER A 411 4.77 -1.69 21.85
CA SER A 411 6.21 -1.99 21.90
C SER A 411 6.82 -1.81 23.29
N GLY A 412 6.04 -1.29 24.25
CA GLY A 412 6.37 -1.30 25.68
C GLY A 412 6.19 -2.67 26.34
N GLN A 413 6.10 -2.67 27.67
CA GLN A 413 5.87 -3.88 28.46
C GLN A 413 4.65 -3.72 29.36
N PHE A 414 3.72 -4.68 29.38
CA PHE A 414 2.67 -4.80 30.39
C PHE A 414 3.20 -5.57 31.61
N THR A 415 2.91 -5.10 32.82
CA THR A 415 3.32 -5.76 34.08
C THR A 415 2.14 -6.20 34.95
N GLY A 416 0.94 -5.68 34.70
CA GLY A 416 -0.27 -6.13 35.39
C GLY A 416 -1.50 -5.34 34.99
N VAL A 417 -2.69 -5.85 35.33
CA VAL A 417 -3.97 -5.16 35.19
C VAL A 417 -4.57 -5.00 36.58
N ASP A 418 -4.92 -3.78 36.95
CA ASP A 418 -5.43 -3.45 38.29
C ASP A 418 -6.96 -3.55 38.33
N SER A 419 -7.67 -2.95 37.37
CA SER A 419 -9.14 -3.01 37.32
C SER A 419 -9.71 -2.56 35.96
N VAL A 420 -10.97 -2.91 35.71
CA VAL A 420 -11.78 -2.36 34.61
C VAL A 420 -12.98 -1.64 35.20
N ARG A 421 -13.29 -0.45 34.65
CA ARG A 421 -14.51 0.31 34.99
C ARG A 421 -15.33 0.60 33.76
N VAL A 422 -16.65 0.69 33.93
CA VAL A 422 -17.57 1.20 32.92
C VAL A 422 -18.41 2.30 33.53
N ASN A 423 -18.27 3.53 33.03
CA ASN A 423 -18.86 4.73 33.63
C ASN A 423 -18.62 4.80 35.15
N GLU A 424 -17.36 4.67 35.57
CA GLU A 424 -16.91 4.75 36.97
C GLU A 424 -17.30 3.56 37.86
N GLU A 425 -18.16 2.65 37.40
CA GLU A 425 -18.52 1.44 38.11
C GLU A 425 -17.52 0.32 37.83
N LEU A 426 -16.94 -0.26 38.89
CA LEU A 426 -16.09 -1.45 38.78
C LEU A 426 -16.84 -2.58 38.10
N GLN A 427 -16.20 -3.19 37.11
CA GLN A 427 -16.71 -4.36 36.39
C GLN A 427 -15.85 -5.58 36.67
N ASP A 428 -16.47 -6.75 36.60
CA ASP A 428 -15.74 -8.01 36.51
C ASP A 428 -14.99 -8.08 35.17
N TRP A 429 -13.79 -8.63 35.22
CA TRP A 429 -12.92 -8.83 34.06
C TRP A 429 -12.03 -10.05 34.28
N GLN A 430 -11.52 -10.60 33.19
CA GLN A 430 -10.50 -11.66 33.24
C GLN A 430 -9.52 -11.55 32.09
N LEU A 431 -8.33 -12.11 32.26
CA LEU A 431 -7.38 -12.30 31.18
C LEU A 431 -7.86 -13.46 30.29
N ALA A 432 -8.07 -13.19 29.00
CA ALA A 432 -8.42 -14.23 28.03
C ALA A 432 -7.20 -15.06 27.62
N GLU A 433 -6.02 -14.45 27.69
CA GLU A 433 -4.71 -15.05 27.43
C GLU A 433 -3.77 -14.70 28.59
N PRO A 434 -2.75 -15.52 28.91
CA PRO A 434 -1.73 -15.15 29.87
C PRO A 434 -1.11 -13.79 29.51
N LEU A 435 -0.88 -12.94 30.52
CA LEU A 435 -0.26 -11.63 30.30
C LEU A 435 1.09 -11.82 29.61
N ALA A 436 1.23 -11.22 28.43
CA ALA A 436 2.49 -11.16 27.69
C ALA A 436 3.05 -9.74 27.76
N ASP A 437 4.36 -9.61 27.55
CA ASP A 437 5.04 -8.31 27.63
C ASP A 437 4.40 -7.28 26.68
N GLN A 438 4.12 -7.65 25.44
CA GLN A 438 3.67 -6.71 24.41
C GLN A 438 2.19 -6.83 24.05
N ARG A 439 1.45 -7.75 24.71
CA ARG A 439 0.06 -8.06 24.38
C ARG A 439 -0.76 -8.35 25.63
N LEU A 440 -1.87 -7.65 25.75
CA LEU A 440 -2.85 -7.79 26.81
C LEU A 440 -4.22 -8.12 26.20
N VAL A 441 -4.78 -9.28 26.54
CA VAL A 441 -6.12 -9.69 26.08
C VAL A 441 -7.06 -9.82 27.27
N LEU A 442 -8.08 -8.97 27.30
CA LEU A 442 -9.07 -8.87 28.37
C LEU A 442 -10.45 -9.28 27.88
N GLU A 443 -11.16 -10.03 28.72
CA GLU A 443 -12.62 -10.19 28.61
C GLU A 443 -13.29 -9.28 29.64
N VAL A 444 -14.30 -8.55 29.17
CA VAL A 444 -15.04 -7.54 29.94
C VAL A 444 -16.53 -7.78 29.81
N ALA A 445 -17.32 -7.15 30.68
CA ALA A 445 -18.77 -7.16 30.54
C ALA A 445 -19.20 -6.65 29.16
N ARG A 446 -20.04 -7.43 28.46
CA ARG A 446 -20.45 -7.14 27.09
C ARG A 446 -20.94 -5.71 26.88
N MET A 447 -20.38 -5.07 25.87
CA MET A 447 -20.72 -3.73 25.40
C MET A 447 -21.58 -3.87 24.15
N ASP A 448 -22.80 -3.36 24.23
CA ASP A 448 -23.78 -3.40 23.15
C ASP A 448 -24.47 -2.04 23.01
N ARG A 449 -25.46 -1.98 22.13
CA ARG A 449 -26.24 -0.75 21.87
C ARG A 449 -26.83 -0.11 23.13
N SER A 450 -27.17 -0.87 24.17
CA SER A 450 -27.69 -0.33 25.44
C SER A 450 -26.63 0.42 26.25
N LYS A 451 -25.36 0.19 25.93
CA LYS A 451 -24.17 0.80 26.54
C LYS A 451 -23.45 1.76 25.60
N THR A 452 -24.11 2.25 24.54
CA THR A 452 -23.55 3.28 23.66
C THR A 452 -23.12 4.53 24.44
N GLY A 453 -21.96 5.09 24.10
CA GLY A 453 -21.39 6.26 24.77
C GLY A 453 -20.86 6.02 26.18
N ARG A 454 -20.98 4.81 26.74
CA ARG A 454 -20.38 4.49 28.03
C ARG A 454 -18.87 4.34 27.90
N VAL A 455 -18.12 4.93 28.81
CA VAL A 455 -16.66 4.87 28.82
C VAL A 455 -16.22 3.60 29.52
N VAL A 456 -15.39 2.80 28.86
CA VAL A 456 -14.66 1.66 29.43
C VAL A 456 -13.26 2.17 29.80
N GLU A 457 -12.86 2.04 31.05
CA GLU A 457 -11.53 2.43 31.54
C GLU A 457 -10.79 1.19 32.01
N ILE A 458 -9.62 0.94 31.42
CA ILE A 458 -8.73 -0.17 31.79
C ILE A 458 -7.56 0.43 32.57
N PHE A 459 -7.45 0.07 33.84
CA PHE A 459 -6.35 0.45 34.71
C PHE A 459 -5.32 -0.66 34.71
N PHE A 460 -4.10 -0.38 34.23
CA PHE A 460 -3.04 -1.37 34.12
C PHE A 460 -1.67 -0.73 34.42
N LYS A 461 -0.66 -1.57 34.58
CA LYS A 461 0.73 -1.15 34.79
C LYS A 461 1.60 -1.61 33.64
N GLY A 462 2.58 -0.79 33.31
CA GLY A 462 3.54 -1.12 32.27
C GLY A 462 4.76 -0.20 32.27
N ARG A 463 5.67 -0.48 31.33
CA ARG A 463 6.91 0.27 31.10
C ARG A 463 6.98 0.70 29.64
N VAL A 464 7.52 1.89 29.40
CA VAL A 464 7.73 2.44 28.06
C VAL A 464 9.21 2.73 27.87
N PHE A 465 9.77 2.33 26.71
CA PHE A 465 11.21 2.41 26.44
C PHE A 465 11.58 3.33 25.27
N ARG A 466 10.59 3.81 24.51
CA ARG A 466 10.76 4.64 23.32
C ARG A 466 9.72 5.75 23.27
N PHE A 467 10.13 6.93 22.81
CA PHE A 467 9.21 8.01 22.51
C PHE A 467 8.22 7.59 21.42
N GLY A 468 6.95 7.96 21.59
CA GLY A 468 5.90 7.65 20.63
C GLY A 468 5.43 6.19 20.66
N THR A 469 5.67 5.48 21.77
CA THR A 469 5.14 4.12 21.96
C THR A 469 3.61 4.15 21.95
N VAL A 470 3.00 3.46 20.99
CA VAL A 470 1.54 3.40 20.82
C VAL A 470 0.96 2.20 21.56
N PHE A 471 -0.12 2.40 22.30
CA PHE A 471 -0.97 1.35 22.82
C PHE A 471 -2.14 1.14 21.86
N ALA A 472 -1.92 0.31 20.84
CA ALA A 472 -2.94 -0.01 19.85
C ALA A 472 -4.00 -0.91 20.49
N ALA A 473 -5.27 -0.63 20.24
CA ALA A 473 -6.36 -1.45 20.75
C ALA A 473 -7.27 -1.93 19.64
N GLN A 474 -7.77 -3.15 19.81
CA GLN A 474 -8.83 -3.76 19.01
C GLN A 474 -9.90 -4.33 19.93
N VAL A 475 -11.14 -4.31 19.47
CA VAL A 475 -12.27 -4.89 20.20
C VAL A 475 -12.93 -6.00 19.38
N PHE A 476 -13.40 -7.03 20.07
CA PHE A 476 -13.92 -8.26 19.49
C PHE A 476 -15.17 -8.76 20.23
N ASP A 477 -16.05 -9.41 19.50
CA ASP A 477 -17.09 -10.30 19.97
C ASP A 477 -16.51 -11.72 20.16
N SER A 478 -16.33 -12.15 21.40
CA SER A 478 -15.82 -13.49 21.72
C SER A 478 -16.70 -14.63 21.17
N GLN A 479 -17.95 -14.35 20.80
CA GLN A 479 -18.85 -15.31 20.15
C GLN A 479 -18.52 -15.51 18.66
N ARG A 480 -17.60 -14.72 18.10
CA ARG A 480 -17.17 -14.74 16.69
C ARG A 480 -15.65 -14.91 16.60
N PRO A 481 -15.10 -16.09 16.89
CA PRO A 481 -13.66 -16.28 17.07
C PRO A 481 -12.81 -16.05 15.81
N LEU A 482 -13.42 -16.06 14.63
CA LEU A 482 -12.74 -15.84 13.34
C LEU A 482 -12.83 -14.41 12.85
N GLU A 483 -13.49 -13.53 13.60
CA GLU A 483 -13.70 -12.17 13.14
C GLU A 483 -12.42 -11.34 13.12
N VAL A 484 -12.47 -10.29 12.32
CA VAL A 484 -11.48 -9.23 12.31
C VAL A 484 -11.78 -8.27 13.45
N GLY A 485 -10.77 -8.01 14.27
CA GLY A 485 -10.85 -7.02 15.34
C GLY A 485 -11.10 -5.62 14.81
N GLN A 486 -12.02 -4.90 15.45
CA GLN A 486 -12.25 -3.51 15.11
C GLN A 486 -11.24 -2.63 15.86
N LEU A 487 -10.46 -1.86 15.10
CA LEU A 487 -9.50 -0.91 15.64
C LEU A 487 -10.19 0.20 16.44
N VAL A 488 -9.56 0.55 17.57
CA VAL A 488 -9.89 1.76 18.33
C VAL A 488 -9.14 2.94 17.71
N GLU A 489 -9.86 4.04 17.44
CA GLU A 489 -9.31 5.27 16.88
C GLU A 489 -8.86 6.24 17.97
N ASP A 490 -7.89 7.10 17.68
CA ASP A 490 -7.54 8.21 18.57
C ASP A 490 -8.72 9.17 18.71
N GLY A 491 -9.00 9.59 19.94
CA GLY A 491 -9.93 10.68 20.21
C GLY A 491 -10.31 10.81 21.68
N ASP A 492 -10.99 11.90 22.01
CA ASP A 492 -11.52 12.17 23.35
C ASP A 492 -12.67 11.20 23.66
N ALA A 493 -12.33 10.12 24.37
CA ALA A 493 -13.25 9.13 24.88
C ALA A 493 -13.89 9.62 26.19
N THR A 494 -13.16 10.37 27.01
CA THR A 494 -13.60 10.91 28.29
C THR A 494 -12.98 12.26 28.62
N PHE A 495 -13.81 13.20 29.09
CA PHE A 495 -13.36 14.52 29.56
C PHE A 495 -12.46 14.48 30.82
N ARG A 496 -12.31 13.31 31.45
CA ARG A 496 -11.58 13.13 32.71
C ARG A 496 -10.07 12.97 32.51
N LEU A 497 -9.65 12.64 31.30
CA LEU A 497 -8.24 12.54 30.92
C LEU A 497 -7.89 13.75 30.07
N ASP A 498 -6.69 14.30 30.27
CA ASP A 498 -6.17 15.41 29.46
C ASP A 498 -5.41 14.82 28.26
N SER A 499 -6.11 14.00 27.47
CA SER A 499 -5.56 13.28 26.32
C SER A 499 -6.61 13.19 25.21
N ASN A 500 -6.13 12.80 24.04
CA ASN A 500 -6.96 12.39 22.90
C ASN A 500 -6.17 11.47 21.96
N GLN A 501 -5.10 10.87 22.47
CA GLN A 501 -4.13 10.07 21.74
C GLN A 501 -3.85 8.77 22.48
N ARG A 502 -3.36 7.76 21.76
CA ARG A 502 -2.94 6.46 22.32
C ARG A 502 -1.42 6.26 22.36
N SER A 503 -0.67 7.28 21.99
CA SER A 503 0.80 7.30 22.07
C SER A 503 1.28 7.90 23.38
N VAL A 504 2.38 7.35 23.89
CA VAL A 504 3.05 7.80 25.10
C VAL A 504 4.47 8.21 24.73
N GLY A 505 4.83 9.44 25.12
CA GLY A 505 6.20 9.93 25.12
C GLY A 505 6.97 9.49 26.36
N ILE A 506 8.29 9.56 26.29
CA ILE A 506 9.15 9.42 27.46
C ILE A 506 9.84 10.75 27.75
N GLU A 507 10.11 11.03 29.02
CA GLU A 507 10.94 12.17 29.43
C GLU A 507 12.31 12.06 28.74
N LEU A 508 12.66 13.02 27.89
CA LEU A 508 13.87 12.97 27.05
C LEU A 508 15.16 12.96 27.90
N GLY A 509 15.82 11.80 27.94
CA GLY A 509 17.19 11.62 28.43
C GLY A 509 18.15 11.26 27.28
N ARG A 510 19.43 11.63 27.38
CA ARG A 510 20.44 11.31 26.34
C ARG A 510 21.02 9.89 26.41
N GLU A 511 20.46 9.00 27.22
CA GLU A 511 21.07 7.71 27.53
C GLU A 511 20.36 6.55 26.81
N ILE A 512 21.05 5.94 25.84
CA ILE A 512 20.56 4.73 25.14
C ILE A 512 20.61 3.51 26.09
N VAL A 513 21.60 3.45 26.97
CA VAL A 513 21.71 2.42 28.01
C VAL A 513 21.43 3.08 29.37
N SER A 514 20.27 2.77 29.94
CA SER A 514 19.84 3.24 31.26
C SER A 514 19.87 2.09 32.28
N GLU A 515 19.88 2.45 33.57
CA GLU A 515 19.78 1.54 34.73
C GLU A 515 20.68 0.29 34.66
N LEU A 516 21.99 0.48 34.47
CA LEU A 516 22.95 -0.61 34.54
C LEU A 516 23.18 -1.04 36.01
N VAL A 517 22.44 -2.06 36.47
CA VAL A 517 22.41 -2.52 37.87
C VAL A 517 22.88 -3.98 37.97
N LEU A 518 23.48 -4.34 39.10
CA LEU A 518 23.79 -5.73 39.44
C LEU A 518 22.83 -6.23 40.50
N SER A 519 22.40 -7.50 40.40
CA SER A 519 21.63 -8.15 41.46
C SER A 519 22.40 -8.20 42.79
N SER A 520 23.72 -8.30 42.73
CA SER A 520 24.63 -8.09 43.87
C SER A 520 25.97 -7.52 43.41
N ARG A 521 26.53 -6.60 44.19
CA ARG A 521 27.89 -6.06 43.93
C ARG A 521 29.00 -7.04 44.28
N VAL A 522 28.69 -8.07 45.05
CA VAL A 522 29.62 -9.09 45.55
C VAL A 522 28.97 -10.46 45.36
N PHE A 523 29.69 -11.41 44.77
CA PHE A 523 29.20 -12.78 44.65
C PHE A 523 30.35 -13.79 44.83
N THR A 524 29.99 -15.02 45.20
CA THR A 524 30.87 -16.09 45.67
C THR A 524 30.72 -17.33 44.81
N PRO A 525 31.40 -17.44 43.65
CA PRO A 525 31.30 -18.59 42.74
C PRO A 525 32.05 -19.83 43.27
N ASN A 526 31.73 -20.27 44.48
CA ASN A 526 32.38 -21.39 45.19
C ASN A 526 31.63 -22.73 45.01
N GLY A 527 30.46 -22.72 44.36
CA GLY A 527 29.66 -23.90 44.06
C GLY A 527 28.76 -24.38 45.19
N ASP A 528 28.51 -23.56 46.21
CA ASP A 528 27.59 -23.88 47.33
C ASP A 528 26.12 -23.55 47.05
N GLN A 529 25.82 -23.07 45.83
CA GLN A 529 24.52 -22.61 45.33
C GLN A 529 24.01 -21.31 45.98
N ILE A 530 24.83 -20.62 46.78
CA ILE A 530 24.50 -19.37 47.45
C ILE A 530 25.37 -18.27 46.87
N ASN A 531 24.75 -17.27 46.24
CA ASN A 531 25.45 -16.15 45.59
C ASN A 531 26.52 -16.60 44.57
N ASP A 532 26.34 -17.76 43.94
CA ASP A 532 27.26 -18.28 42.92
C ASP A 532 27.19 -17.52 41.59
N GLN A 533 26.15 -16.72 41.40
CA GLN A 533 25.88 -15.99 40.16
C GLN A 533 25.44 -14.56 40.46
N VAL A 534 25.71 -13.68 39.51
CA VAL A 534 25.22 -12.30 39.49
C VAL A 534 24.46 -12.04 38.20
N HIS A 535 23.37 -11.29 38.29
CA HIS A 535 22.63 -10.80 37.13
C HIS A 535 23.02 -9.35 36.87
N ILE A 536 23.34 -9.06 35.63
CA ILE A 536 23.60 -7.73 35.09
C ILE A 536 22.32 -7.31 34.38
N GLU A 537 21.63 -6.35 34.98
CA GLU A 537 20.38 -5.80 34.46
C GLU A 537 20.67 -4.45 33.79
N TYR A 538 20.07 -4.23 32.63
CA TYR A 538 20.17 -2.98 31.89
C TYR A 538 18.91 -2.71 31.08
N ILE A 539 18.65 -1.44 30.78
CA ILE A 539 17.53 -0.99 29.96
C ILE A 539 18.09 -0.33 28.70
N LEU A 540 17.58 -0.77 27.53
CA LEU A 540 17.86 -0.15 26.25
C LEU A 540 16.71 0.78 25.85
N LEU A 541 17.03 2.04 25.58
CA LEU A 541 16.09 3.11 25.23
C LEU A 541 16.33 3.60 23.80
N GLU A 542 15.27 4.09 23.16
CA GLU A 542 15.35 4.87 21.90
C GLU A 542 16.11 4.21 20.72
N LEU A 543 16.01 2.89 20.56
CA LEU A 543 16.56 2.23 19.37
C LEU A 543 15.55 2.32 18.21
N ALA A 544 15.94 2.81 17.03
CA ALA A 544 15.07 2.87 15.84
C ALA A 544 14.72 1.48 15.23
N GLY A 545 15.30 0.41 15.80
CA GLY A 545 15.13 -0.98 15.37
C GLY A 545 15.82 -1.91 16.36
N THR A 546 16.70 -2.77 15.86
CA THR A 546 17.64 -3.57 16.66
C THR A 546 19.00 -2.87 16.77
N GLY A 547 19.62 -2.88 17.95
CA GLY A 547 21.01 -2.50 18.15
C GLY A 547 21.88 -3.73 18.39
N GLU A 548 23.10 -3.73 17.87
CA GLU A 548 24.09 -4.79 18.18
C GLU A 548 24.65 -4.56 19.58
N VAL A 549 24.38 -5.49 20.50
CA VAL A 549 24.75 -5.39 21.92
C VAL A 549 25.84 -6.40 22.25
N GLU A 550 26.91 -5.93 22.90
CA GLU A 550 27.94 -6.77 23.53
C GLU A 550 27.91 -6.58 25.04
N VAL A 551 27.79 -7.67 25.79
CA VAL A 551 27.93 -7.68 27.25
C VAL A 551 29.15 -8.53 27.62
N GLY A 552 30.11 -7.91 28.29
CA GLY A 552 31.37 -8.55 28.64
C GLY A 552 31.83 -8.26 30.07
N ILE A 553 32.61 -9.19 30.61
CA ILE A 553 33.36 -9.04 31.86
C ILE A 553 34.84 -8.84 31.51
N PHE A 554 35.48 -7.90 32.19
CA PHE A 554 36.85 -7.48 31.97
C PHE A 554 37.61 -7.44 33.30
N ASP A 555 38.91 -7.70 33.26
CA ASP A 555 39.78 -7.39 34.39
C ASP A 555 40.06 -5.88 34.46
N LEU A 556 40.68 -5.41 35.55
CA LEU A 556 41.02 -3.99 35.72
C LEU A 556 42.06 -3.47 34.71
N ALA A 557 42.73 -4.36 33.97
CA ALA A 557 43.62 -3.98 32.87
C ALA A 557 42.86 -3.79 31.55
N GLY A 558 41.53 -3.99 31.54
CA GLY A 558 40.66 -3.86 30.37
C GLY A 558 40.68 -5.08 29.45
N ARG A 559 41.28 -6.20 29.86
CA ARG A 559 41.27 -7.44 29.08
C ARG A 559 39.97 -8.18 29.35
N ARG A 560 39.29 -8.59 28.27
CA ARG A 560 38.04 -9.38 28.37
C ARG A 560 38.33 -10.75 28.97
N VAL A 561 37.57 -11.08 30.01
CA VAL A 561 37.62 -12.34 30.77
C VAL A 561 36.49 -13.26 30.34
N ARG A 562 35.31 -12.70 30.04
CA ARG A 562 34.13 -13.44 29.61
C ARG A 562 33.30 -12.60 28.65
N GLN A 563 32.80 -13.21 27.56
CA GLN A 563 31.69 -12.64 26.79
C GLN A 563 30.39 -13.26 27.26
N LEU A 564 29.51 -12.47 27.87
CA LEU A 564 28.21 -12.93 28.36
C LEU A 564 27.16 -12.94 27.26
N TYR A 565 27.23 -11.96 26.36
CA TYR A 565 26.27 -11.81 25.27
C TYR A 565 26.88 -11.07 24.09
N ARG A 566 26.48 -11.45 22.88
CA ARG A 566 26.68 -10.67 21.66
C ARG A 566 25.54 -10.98 20.69
N GLY A 567 24.78 -9.96 20.31
CA GLY A 567 23.67 -10.11 19.37
C GLY A 567 22.79 -8.87 19.28
N ALA A 568 21.74 -8.95 18.47
CA ALA A 568 20.80 -7.88 18.24
C ALA A 568 19.70 -7.84 19.33
N ASP A 569 19.60 -6.73 20.06
CA ASP A 569 18.52 -6.47 21.02
C ASP A 569 17.67 -5.27 20.54
N THR A 570 16.37 -5.25 20.87
CA THR A 570 15.50 -4.06 20.71
C THR A 570 15.47 -3.23 21.99
N SER A 571 14.70 -2.13 22.03
CA SER A 571 14.48 -1.43 23.30
C SER A 571 13.68 -2.30 24.25
N GLY A 572 14.00 -2.22 25.54
CA GLY A 572 13.46 -3.11 26.56
C GLY A 572 14.41 -3.30 27.73
N GLN A 573 14.01 -4.13 28.69
CA GLN A 573 14.81 -4.51 29.84
C GLN A 573 15.45 -5.89 29.62
N TYR A 574 16.72 -6.01 29.98
CA TYR A 574 17.48 -7.23 29.80
C TYR A 574 18.24 -7.60 31.06
N ALA A 575 18.34 -8.90 31.32
CA ALA A 575 19.23 -9.48 32.32
C ALA A 575 20.21 -10.44 31.66
N ARG A 576 21.48 -10.37 32.06
CA ARG A 576 22.54 -11.31 31.64
C ARG A 576 23.22 -11.87 32.88
N THR A 577 23.44 -13.17 32.93
CA THR A 577 23.98 -13.85 34.11
C THR A 577 25.46 -14.12 33.96
N TRP A 578 26.23 -13.85 35.02
CA TRP A 578 27.61 -14.30 35.14
C TRP A 578 27.76 -15.20 36.35
N ASP A 579 28.42 -16.34 36.15
CA ASP A 579 28.66 -17.39 37.14
C ASP A 579 30.10 -17.38 37.69
N GLY A 580 30.83 -16.29 37.47
CA GLY A 580 32.22 -16.15 37.93
C GLY A 580 33.22 -16.92 37.11
N ARG A 581 32.86 -17.44 35.93
CA ARG A 581 33.79 -18.15 35.05
C ARG A 581 34.31 -17.28 33.90
N GLU A 582 35.52 -17.58 33.46
CA GLU A 582 36.11 -17.03 32.23
C GLU A 582 35.60 -17.80 30.99
N ASP A 583 35.92 -17.34 29.78
CA ASP A 583 35.53 -18.02 28.53
C ASP A 583 36.00 -19.50 28.49
N GLY A 584 37.16 -19.80 29.10
CA GLY A 584 37.70 -21.16 29.24
C GLY A 584 37.03 -22.04 30.29
N GLY A 585 36.05 -21.52 31.05
CA GLY A 585 35.27 -22.27 32.03
C GLY A 585 35.88 -22.37 33.44
N SER A 586 37.11 -21.89 33.67
CA SER A 586 37.68 -21.78 35.02
C SER A 586 37.00 -20.66 35.81
N VAL A 587 36.92 -20.80 37.13
CA VAL A 587 36.48 -19.71 38.02
C VAL A 587 37.57 -18.65 38.08
N VAL A 588 37.18 -17.38 37.98
CA VAL A 588 38.12 -16.26 38.02
C VAL A 588 38.66 -16.05 39.42
N ALA A 589 39.89 -15.54 39.56
CA ALA A 589 40.48 -15.28 40.87
C ALA A 589 39.67 -14.22 41.66
N PRO A 590 39.65 -14.26 43.02
CA PRO A 590 39.02 -13.21 43.81
C PRO A 590 39.61 -11.84 43.47
N GLY A 591 38.75 -10.83 43.32
CA GLY A 591 39.17 -9.51 42.86
C GLY A 591 38.01 -8.67 42.32
N LEU A 592 38.35 -7.48 41.82
CA LEU A 592 37.40 -6.60 41.16
C LEU A 592 37.44 -6.83 39.65
N TYR A 593 36.25 -6.91 39.06
CA TYR A 593 36.05 -7.03 37.61
C TYR A 593 35.13 -5.90 37.13
N LEU A 594 35.36 -5.49 35.90
CA LEU A 594 34.51 -4.54 35.18
C LEU A 594 33.48 -5.34 34.38
N TYR A 595 32.21 -4.98 34.49
CA TYR A 595 31.19 -5.44 33.54
C TYR A 595 30.82 -4.28 32.63
N ARG A 596 30.65 -4.56 31.35
CA ARG A 596 30.36 -3.54 30.33
C ARG A 596 29.25 -4.00 29.40
N VAL A 597 28.32 -3.10 29.14
CA VAL A 597 27.29 -3.20 28.11
C VAL A 597 27.60 -2.14 27.06
N GLN A 598 27.79 -2.58 25.83
CA GLN A 598 28.07 -1.74 24.67
C GLN A 598 26.99 -1.97 23.62
N VAL A 599 26.51 -0.89 23.02
CA VAL A 599 25.47 -0.90 21.99
C VAL A 599 25.95 -0.10 20.79
N ASP A 600 25.98 -0.75 19.63
CA ASP A 600 26.27 -0.12 18.34
C ASP A 600 24.95 0.18 17.62
N THR A 601 24.71 1.45 17.30
CA THR A 601 23.54 1.94 16.55
C THR A 601 23.98 2.75 15.34
N ASP A 602 23.03 3.08 14.46
CA ASP A 602 23.26 3.95 13.31
C ASP A 602 23.68 5.38 13.73
N GLU A 603 23.35 5.80 14.94
CA GLU A 603 23.72 7.10 15.51
C GLU A 603 25.09 7.08 16.22
N GLY A 604 25.66 5.89 16.42
CA GLY A 604 26.99 5.71 17.02
C GLY A 604 27.02 4.63 18.11
N GLN A 605 28.18 4.52 18.75
CA GLN A 605 28.41 3.55 19.83
C GLN A 605 28.16 4.19 21.19
N THR A 606 27.38 3.52 22.04
CA THR A 606 27.19 3.89 23.44
C THR A 606 27.65 2.75 24.34
N GLU A 607 28.36 3.07 25.43
CA GLU A 607 28.75 2.08 26.44
C GLU A 607 28.45 2.55 27.86
N ARG A 608 28.15 1.57 28.72
CA ARG A 608 28.04 1.71 30.17
C ARG A 608 28.81 0.59 30.84
N SER A 609 29.45 0.90 31.95
CA SER A 609 30.23 -0.06 32.72
C SER A 609 30.06 0.13 34.22
N GLY A 610 30.21 -0.94 34.98
CA GLY A 610 30.29 -0.90 36.44
C GLY A 610 31.30 -1.90 36.98
N LEU A 611 31.38 -2.00 38.30
CA LEU A 611 32.28 -2.92 39.01
C LEU A 611 31.50 -4.01 39.74
N VAL A 612 32.04 -5.23 39.69
CA VAL A 612 31.59 -6.38 40.48
C VAL A 612 32.78 -6.98 41.22
N ALA A 613 32.58 -7.36 42.47
CA ALA A 613 33.59 -8.04 43.29
C ALA A 613 33.32 -9.56 43.31
N VAL A 614 34.36 -10.33 43.03
CA VAL A 614 34.40 -11.77 43.22
C VAL A 614 35.16 -12.06 44.51
N VAL A 615 34.56 -12.80 45.44
CA VAL A 615 35.17 -13.21 46.70
C VAL A 615 34.83 -14.68 46.95
N TYR A 616 35.74 -15.50 47.49
CA TYR A 616 35.45 -16.86 47.95
C TYR A 616 36.61 -17.43 48.75
#